data_AF-A0A354T6H7-F1
#
_entry.id   AF-A0A354T6H7-F1
#
_cell.length_a   1.000
_cell.length_b   1.000
_cell.length_c   1.000
_cell.angle_alpha   90.00
_cell.angle_beta   90.00
_cell.angle_gamma   90.00
#
_symmetry.space_group_name_H-M   'P 1'
#
loop_
_entity.id
_entity.type
_entity.pdbx_description
1 polymer ?
#
loop_
_entity_poly.entity_id
_entity_poly.type
_entity_poly.pdbx_seq_one_letter_code
_entity_poly.pdbx_strand_id
1 'polypeptide(L)' 'MERPESGAVIPGSGGLRKLRWAGSGRGKRGGLRLIYYYVTAEGQILLLHLYAKNDMEDLDAQMTRQLKQLVTEHLE' A
#
# COMPACT_ATOMS: atom_id res chain seq x y z
N MET A 1 9.42 -9.09 -5.28
CA MET A 1 8.35 -9.65 -4.41
C MET A 1 7.80 -10.85 -5.13
N GLU A 2 7.74 -12.02 -4.50
CA GLU A 2 7.30 -13.26 -5.19
C GLU A 2 5.79 -13.32 -5.44
N ARG A 3 4.98 -12.54 -4.70
CA ARG A 3 3.51 -12.49 -4.81
C ARG A 3 2.97 -11.06 -4.68
N PRO A 4 3.17 -10.20 -5.69
CA PRO A 4 2.72 -8.81 -5.68
C PRO A 4 1.20 -8.64 -5.57
N GLU A 5 0.41 -9.68 -5.81
CA GLU A 5 -1.05 -9.70 -5.64
C GLU A 5 -1.51 -9.99 -4.19
N SER A 6 -0.59 -10.34 -3.28
CA SER A 6 -0.92 -10.73 -1.89
C SER A 6 -1.52 -9.61 -1.04
N GLY A 7 -1.31 -8.34 -1.39
CA GLY A 7 -1.97 -7.20 -0.77
C GLY A 7 -3.43 -7.09 -1.21
N ALA A 8 -4.32 -6.86 -0.25
CA ALA A 8 -5.74 -6.66 -0.51
C ALA A 8 -5.97 -5.35 -1.27
N VAL A 9 -6.77 -5.38 -2.33
CA VAL A 9 -7.13 -4.19 -3.10
C VAL A 9 -7.98 -3.27 -2.23
N ILE A 10 -7.66 -1.98 -2.22
CA ILE A 10 -8.42 -0.94 -1.52
C ILE A 10 -9.55 -0.49 -2.46
N PRO A 11 -10.84 -0.68 -2.12
CA PRO A 11 -11.94 -0.30 -2.99
C PRO A 11 -11.92 1.19 -3.33
N GLY A 12 -12.27 1.54 -4.58
CA GLY A 12 -12.31 2.93 -5.04
C GLY A 12 -10.95 3.62 -5.22
N SER A 13 -9.84 2.93 -4.92
CA SER A 13 -8.48 3.51 -5.01
C SER A 13 -7.87 3.51 -6.41
N GLY A 14 -8.49 2.84 -7.38
CA GLY A 14 -7.90 2.63 -8.71
C GLY A 14 -6.84 1.52 -8.76
N GLY A 15 -6.79 0.64 -7.75
CA GLY A 15 -5.92 -0.54 -7.76
C GLY A 15 -4.80 -0.52 -6.72
N LEU A 16 -4.79 0.44 -5.80
CA LEU A 16 -3.89 0.41 -4.65
C LEU A 16 -4.14 -0.83 -3.81
N ARG A 17 -3.07 -1.39 -3.26
CA ARG A 17 -3.08 -2.60 -2.44
C ARG A 17 -2.51 -2.31 -1.07
N LYS A 18 -3.09 -2.96 -0.05
CA LYS A 18 -2.67 -2.90 1.35
C LYS A 18 -2.07 -4.25 1.74
N LEU A 19 -0.78 -4.26 2.04
CA LEU A 19 -0.09 -5.42 2.63
C LEU A 19 0.02 -5.24 4.15
N ARG A 20 -0.39 -6.24 4.90
CA ARG A 20 -0.19 -6.32 6.35
C ARG A 20 1.09 -7.11 6.60
N TRP A 21 2.14 -6.44 7.05
CA TRP A 21 3.40 -7.08 7.39
C TRP A 21 3.49 -7.29 8.90
N ALA A 22 3.49 -8.55 9.34
CA ALA A 22 3.93 -8.92 10.68
C ALA A 22 5.47 -8.91 10.71
N GLY A 23 6.06 -7.80 11.16
CA GLY A 23 7.50 -7.71 11.43
C GLY A 23 7.93 -8.62 12.58
N SER A 24 9.23 -8.67 12.86
CA SER A 24 9.85 -9.59 13.82
C SER A 24 9.72 -9.19 15.31
N GLY A 25 9.04 -8.08 15.62
CA GLY A 25 9.03 -7.46 16.95
C GLY A 25 7.79 -7.73 17.82
N ARG A 26 7.99 -7.75 19.14
CA ARG A 26 6.91 -7.66 20.15
C ARG A 26 6.45 -6.20 20.32
N GLY A 27 5.14 -5.95 20.30
CA GLY A 27 4.53 -4.65 20.67
C GLY A 27 4.15 -3.73 19.51
N LYS A 28 3.89 -2.44 19.79
CA LYS A 28 3.32 -1.44 18.86
C LYS A 28 4.08 -1.30 17.51
N ARG A 29 5.37 -1.65 17.47
CA ARG A 29 6.26 -1.58 16.29
C ARG A 29 6.36 -2.89 15.50
N GLY A 30 5.73 -3.96 15.97
CA GLY A 30 5.85 -5.28 15.37
C GLY A 30 5.05 -5.46 14.08
N GLY A 31 4.03 -4.64 13.83
CA GLY A 31 3.21 -4.73 12.61
C GLY A 31 3.31 -3.46 11.78
N LEU A 32 3.56 -3.61 10.48
CA LEU A 32 3.55 -2.53 9.49
C LEU A 32 2.44 -2.74 8.48
N ARG A 33 1.92 -1.65 7.92
CA ARG A 33 1.04 -1.66 6.77
C ARG A 33 1.71 -0.90 5.63
N LEU A 34 1.83 -1.57 4.50
CA LEU A 34 2.40 -1.03 3.28
C LEU A 34 1.26 -0.82 2.27
N ILE A 35 1.17 0.39 1.72
CA ILE A 35 0.33 0.71 0.57
C ILE A 35 1.22 0.75 -0.66
N TYR A 36 0.83 0.02 -1.69
CA TYR A 36 1.60 -0.07 -2.92
C TYR A 36 0.67 -0.21 -4.14
N TYR A 37 1.25 0.02 -5.31
CA TYR A 37 0.61 -0.27 -6.61
C TYR A 37 1.44 -1.30 -7.36
N TYR A 38 0.78 -2.26 -8.03
CA TYR A 38 1.44 -3.28 -8.83
C TYR A 38 1.23 -3.00 -10.32
N VAL A 39 2.28 -2.55 -11.00
CA VAL A 39 2.31 -2.29 -12.44
C VAL A 39 2.53 -3.62 -13.14
N THR A 40 1.44 -4.30 -13.47
CA THR A 40 1.47 -5.67 -14.03
C THR A 40 2.20 -5.73 -15.37
N ALA A 41 2.05 -4.71 -16.22
CA ALA A 41 2.68 -4.66 -17.54
C ALA A 41 4.21 -4.69 -17.48
N GLU A 42 4.78 -4.13 -16.42
CA GLU A 42 6.23 -3.99 -16.25
C GLU A 42 6.78 -4.89 -15.13
N GLY A 43 5.89 -5.61 -14.42
CA GLY A 43 6.27 -6.40 -13.24
C GLY A 43 6.80 -5.55 -12.08
N GLN A 44 6.50 -4.25 -12.04
CA GLN A 44 7.06 -3.30 -11.06
C GLN A 44 6.11 -3.03 -9.90
N ILE A 45 6.69 -2.66 -8.75
CA ILE A 45 5.95 -2.29 -7.54
C ILE A 45 6.31 -0.87 -7.16
N LEU A 46 5.29 -0.02 -7.08
CA LEU A 46 5.42 1.33 -6.53
C LEU A 46 5.05 1.30 -5.06
N LEU A 47 6.03 1.54 -4.19
CA LEU A 47 5.83 1.63 -2.74
C LEU A 47 5.42 3.07 -2.40
N LEU A 48 4.19 3.26 -1.94
CA LEU A 48 3.61 4.59 -1.82
C LEU A 48 3.56 5.09 -0.37
N HIS A 49 3.25 4.20 0.57
CA HIS A 49 3.11 4.60 1.97
C HIS A 49 3.36 3.45 2.93
N LEU A 50 4.01 3.73 4.06
CA LEU A 50 4.32 2.76 5.11
C LEU A 50 3.98 3.35 6.48
N TYR A 51 3.24 2.61 7.30
CA TYR A 51 2.84 3.07 8.63
C TYR A 51 2.70 1.91 9.63
N ALA A 52 2.78 2.19 10.94
CA ALA A 52 2.64 1.15 11.95
C ALA A 52 1.18 0.72 12.13
N LYS A 53 0.95 -0.51 12.61
CA LYS A 53 -0.38 -1.11 12.83
C LYS A 53 -1.35 -0.19 13.62
N ASN A 54 -0.84 0.62 14.53
CA ASN A 54 -1.68 1.42 15.44
C ASN A 54 -1.67 2.92 15.12
N ASP A 55 -0.96 3.36 14.08
CA ASP A 55 -0.90 4.78 13.73
C ASP A 55 -2.12 5.22 12.93
N MET A 56 -2.71 4.29 12.16
CA MET A 56 -3.86 4.54 11.31
C MET A 56 -4.62 3.23 11.08
N GLU A 57 -5.95 3.28 11.03
CA GLU A 57 -6.77 2.09 10.72
C GLU A 57 -6.92 1.91 9.21
N ASP A 58 -7.52 2.89 8.54
CA ASP A 58 -7.74 2.91 7.10
C ASP A 58 -7.30 4.23 6.47
N LEU A 59 -7.05 4.19 5.15
CA LEU A 59 -6.79 5.41 4.39
C LEU A 59 -8.10 6.18 4.30
N ASP A 60 -8.07 7.47 4.64
CA ASP A 60 -9.19 8.33 4.34
C ASP A 60 -9.33 8.56 2.81
N ALA A 61 -10.45 9.15 2.41
CA ALA A 61 -10.74 9.43 1.01
C ALA A 61 -9.75 10.43 0.38
N GLN A 62 -9.22 11.37 1.17
CA GLN A 62 -8.28 12.38 0.69
C GLN A 62 -6.91 11.76 0.39
N MET A 63 -6.36 11.00 1.33
CA MET A 63 -5.11 10.26 1.19
C MET A 63 -5.22 9.26 0.04
N THR A 64 -6.35 8.56 -0.09
CA THR A 64 -6.58 7.64 -1.23
C THR A 64 -6.51 8.36 -2.57
N ARG A 65 -7.09 9.57 -2.68
CA ARG A 65 -7.00 10.39 -3.89
C ARG A 65 -5.58 10.87 -4.17
N GLN A 66 -4.84 11.30 -3.14
CA GLN A 66 -3.44 11.72 -3.27
C GLN A 66 -2.55 10.58 -3.75
N LEU A 67 -2.67 9.39 -3.15
CA LEU A 67 -1.90 8.22 -3.55
C LEU A 67 -2.25 7.76 -4.97
N LYS A 68 -3.52 7.85 -5.36
CA LYS A 68 -3.94 7.58 -6.74
C LYS A 68 -3.29 8.55 -7.73
N GLN A 69 -3.29 9.84 -7.40
CA GLN A 69 -2.68 10.88 -8.24
C GLN A 69 -1.18 10.63 -8.44
N LEU A 70 -0.46 10.30 -7.36
CA LEU A 70 0.97 9.96 -7.43
C LEU A 70 1.25 8.76 -8.34
N VAL A 71 0.36 7.75 -8.35
CA VAL A 71 0.50 6.62 -9.28
C VAL A 71 0.30 7.08 -10.71
N THR A 72 -0.74 7.86 -10.99
CA THR A 72 -0.99 8.38 -12.34
C THR A 72 0.21 9.16 -12.86
N GLU A 73 0.74 10.09 -12.07
CA GLU A 73 1.91 10.91 -12.43
C GLU A 73 3.19 10.10 -12.67
N HIS A 74 3.31 8.92 -12.08
CA HIS A 74 4.47 8.04 -12.29
C HIS A 74 4.33 7.14 -13.53
N LEU A 75 3.10 6.93 -14.01
CA LEU A 75 2.80 6.07 -15.16
C LEU A 75 2.61 6.84 -16.47
N GLU A 76 2.57 8.18 -16.40
CA GLU A 76 2.65 9.09 -17.54
C GLU A 76 4.10 9.33 -17.97
#